data_AF-A0A9D5U1H5-F1
#
_entry.id   AF-A0A9D5U1H5-F1
#
_cell.length_a   1.000
_cell.length_b   1.000
_cell.length_c   1.000
_cell.angle_alpha   90.00
_cell.angle_beta   90.00
_cell.angle_gamma   90.00
#
_symmetry.space_group_name_H-M   'P 1'
#
loop_
_entity.id
_entity.type
_entity.pdbx_description
1 polymer ?
#
loop_
_entity_poly.entity_id
_entity_poly.type
_entity_poly.pdbx_seq_one_letter_code
_entity_poly.pdbx_strand_id
1 'polypeptide(L)'
;MMRAVGCPRSGGRALRAPLSFAFCFLLAIQASGVPETPTATPTPTGTLTPIPTNTYTPTKTPTHTKTPTPPTPTRTPTPTPRQWTFRVPQDFATIQAAIDAATHYDKIVVSPGLYKENIRYEGKRLWIESENPRDWNIVKSTVIDGDLRGSVVTLDGTEAGDAPDGNTATRLWGFDIRNGSAENGGGINGNGAEAWIGWCIIHDNYAAIRGGGVANVSNVHVCHIYANSAAEYGGGVYACHRRLSVCLIVANSANVGGGCYSMAAIGRTTVTRNMANSRAGGVFNCNQLDGSILWNNFAPGPGRDLYTFGTTAFANCVGDLQGGFLFFYYPWWGGDPYFRDPDNGDFHLRPDSPLIDWNPAIWGAIVDLDNNPVPVYRPELGYIFPPGIQDLGCYEYQPPGDVRLDYTVNHLDLFDLALHWGEERAEMEGALRADVDKSGTVDAADLLILIEALSK
;
A
#
# COMPACT_ATOMS: atom_id res chain seq x y z
N MET A 1 -69.96 -0.77 2.44
CA MET A 1 -70.06 0.18 1.31
C MET A 1 -68.72 0.91 1.27
N MET A 2 -67.84 0.65 0.29
CA MET A 2 -67.75 1.34 -1.02
C MET A 2 -67.56 2.86 -0.88
N ARG A 3 -66.60 3.53 -1.54
CA ARG A 3 -65.68 3.12 -2.63
C ARG A 3 -64.41 4.00 -2.63
N ALA A 4 -63.36 3.56 -3.34
CA ALA A 4 -62.08 4.27 -3.47
C ALA A 4 -61.87 4.91 -4.86
N VAL A 5 -61.13 6.03 -4.90
CA VAL A 5 -60.25 6.61 -5.96
C VAL A 5 -59.31 7.59 -5.21
N GLY A 6 -58.02 7.80 -5.50
CA GLY A 6 -57.05 7.20 -6.43
C GLY A 6 -55.67 7.88 -6.27
N CYS A 7 -54.62 7.41 -6.95
CA CYS A 7 -53.27 8.02 -6.99
C CYS A 7 -52.90 8.37 -8.44
N PRO A 8 -51.97 9.32 -8.71
CA PRO A 8 -50.59 8.88 -8.98
C PRO A 8 -49.46 9.78 -8.43
N ARG A 9 -48.23 9.27 -8.49
CA ARG A 9 -46.97 9.88 -8.04
C ARG A 9 -46.34 10.85 -9.06
N SER A 10 -45.73 11.92 -8.56
CA SER A 10 -44.38 12.43 -8.92
C SER A 10 -43.92 13.29 -7.73
N GLY A 11 -42.65 13.44 -7.36
CA GLY A 11 -41.41 13.31 -8.12
C GLY A 11 -40.68 14.66 -8.02
N GLY A 12 -39.91 14.89 -6.96
CA GLY A 12 -39.22 16.16 -6.73
C GLY A 12 -38.42 16.21 -5.42
N ARG A 13 -37.10 15.94 -5.50
CA ARG A 13 -36.16 16.31 -4.44
C ARG A 13 -36.10 17.84 -4.37
N ALA A 14 -36.21 18.41 -3.17
CA ALA A 14 -36.04 19.84 -2.99
C ALA A 14 -34.55 20.20 -3.06
N LEU A 15 -34.12 20.88 -4.14
CA LEU A 15 -32.84 21.60 -4.11
C LEU A 15 -32.92 22.67 -3.01
N ARG A 16 -31.89 22.70 -2.14
CA ARG A 16 -31.58 23.85 -1.28
C ARG A 16 -30.10 24.18 -1.40
N ALA A 17 -29.80 25.08 -2.32
CA ALA A 17 -28.71 26.05 -2.15
C ALA A 17 -29.36 27.39 -1.71
N PRO A 18 -28.63 28.28 -1.01
CA PRO A 18 -27.81 29.25 -1.72
C PRO A 18 -26.38 29.35 -1.14
N LEU A 19 -25.31 29.31 -1.93
CA LEU A 19 -24.97 30.29 -2.96
C LEU A 19 -24.98 31.77 -2.46
N SER A 20 -24.69 31.98 -1.17
CA SER A 20 -24.52 33.33 -0.58
C SER A 20 -23.26 33.54 0.28
N PHE A 21 -22.40 32.54 0.49
CA PHE A 21 -21.09 32.74 1.16
C PHE A 21 -19.93 33.03 0.18
N ALA A 22 -19.98 32.49 -1.04
CA ALA A 22 -18.91 32.64 -2.04
C ALA A 22 -18.74 34.07 -2.61
N PHE A 23 -19.67 34.99 -2.36
CA PHE A 23 -19.67 36.33 -2.98
C PHE A 23 -19.06 37.44 -2.12
N CYS A 24 -18.79 37.20 -0.82
CA CYS A 24 -18.26 38.22 0.08
C CYS A 24 -16.73 38.23 0.22
N PHE A 25 -16.01 37.21 -0.27
CA PHE A 25 -14.55 37.13 -0.11
C PHE A 25 -13.74 37.73 -1.28
N LEU A 26 -14.37 37.95 -2.44
CA LEU A 26 -13.72 38.53 -3.63
C LEU A 26 -13.43 40.05 -3.53
N LEU A 27 -13.91 40.73 -2.48
CA LEU A 27 -13.68 42.16 -2.24
C LEU A 27 -12.53 42.47 -1.26
N ALA A 28 -11.90 41.46 -0.67
CA ALA A 28 -10.80 41.66 0.30
C ALA A 28 -9.39 41.69 -0.35
N ILE A 29 -9.25 41.26 -1.62
CA ILE A 29 -7.96 41.15 -2.33
C ILE A 29 -7.72 42.34 -3.29
N GLN A 30 -8.14 43.55 -2.88
CA GLN A 30 -7.86 44.81 -3.61
C GLN A 30 -7.30 45.94 -2.71
N ALA A 31 -6.69 45.59 -1.58
CA ALA A 31 -6.17 46.55 -0.61
C ALA A 31 -4.73 46.25 -0.13
N SER A 32 -3.81 45.94 -1.05
CA SER A 32 -2.36 45.95 -0.78
C SER A 32 -1.61 46.56 -1.96
N GLY A 33 -1.30 47.85 -1.87
CA GLY A 33 -0.60 48.58 -2.92
C GLY A 33 0.87 48.17 -3.02
N VAL A 34 1.31 47.78 -4.21
CA VAL A 34 2.73 47.66 -4.59
C VAL A 34 2.97 48.65 -5.73
N PRO A 35 3.97 49.55 -5.64
CA PRO A 35 4.18 50.57 -6.67
C PRO A 35 4.79 49.97 -7.95
N GLU A 36 4.18 50.27 -9.09
CA GLU A 36 4.70 49.86 -10.41
C GLU A 36 6.00 50.60 -10.74
N THR A 37 7.02 49.85 -11.16
CA THR A 37 8.30 50.41 -11.64
C THR A 37 8.17 50.73 -13.15
N PRO A 38 8.64 51.89 -13.64
CA PRO A 38 8.32 52.32 -15.01
C PRO A 38 8.93 51.44 -16.11
N THR A 39 8.08 51.04 -17.05
CA THR A 39 8.41 50.26 -18.25
C THR A 39 9.37 51.01 -19.18
N ALA A 40 10.46 50.36 -19.59
CA ALA A 40 11.40 50.91 -20.56
C ALA A 40 10.92 50.74 -22.02
N THR A 41 10.99 51.81 -22.80
CA THR A 41 10.59 51.86 -24.21
C THR A 41 11.51 51.01 -25.11
N PRO A 42 10.98 50.17 -26.03
CA PRO A 42 11.81 49.43 -26.97
C PRO A 42 12.45 50.35 -28.02
N THR A 43 13.76 50.20 -28.22
CA THR A 43 14.52 50.91 -29.27
C THR A 43 14.58 50.04 -30.55
N PRO A 44 14.37 50.60 -31.75
CA PRO A 44 14.40 49.82 -32.99
C PRO A 44 15.84 49.43 -33.38
N THR A 45 16.04 48.14 -33.66
CA THR A 45 17.31 47.60 -34.19
C THR A 45 17.10 47.09 -35.61
N GLY A 46 18.02 47.46 -36.51
CA GLY A 46 17.82 47.37 -37.97
C GLY A 46 17.93 45.97 -38.60
N THR A 47 17.25 45.82 -39.72
CA THR A 47 17.27 44.64 -40.60
C THR A 47 18.66 44.39 -41.19
N LEU A 48 19.18 43.16 -41.07
CA LEU A 48 20.41 42.73 -41.76
C LEU A 48 20.10 41.99 -43.06
N THR A 49 20.70 42.45 -44.14
CA THR A 49 20.57 41.91 -45.51
C THR A 49 21.39 40.62 -45.66
N PRO A 50 20.88 39.57 -46.34
CA PRO A 50 21.65 38.34 -46.57
C PRO A 50 22.80 38.55 -47.57
N ILE A 51 23.98 38.03 -47.23
CA ILE A 51 25.17 38.01 -48.09
C ILE A 51 25.17 36.68 -48.88
N PRO A 52 25.33 36.69 -50.21
CA PRO A 52 25.45 35.46 -51.00
C PRO A 52 26.84 34.83 -50.82
N THR A 53 26.94 33.50 -50.83
CA THR A 53 28.22 32.78 -50.92
C THR A 53 28.10 31.63 -51.92
N ASN A 54 29.15 31.47 -52.74
CA ASN A 54 29.09 30.75 -54.00
C ASN A 54 29.07 29.22 -53.87
N THR A 55 28.37 28.59 -54.81
CA THR A 55 28.33 27.16 -55.05
C THR A 55 29.70 26.58 -55.41
N TYR A 56 30.08 25.48 -54.77
CA TYR A 56 31.11 24.56 -55.27
C TYR A 56 30.59 23.12 -55.20
N THR A 57 30.61 22.42 -56.33
CA THR A 57 30.23 21.01 -56.43
C THR A 57 31.38 20.23 -57.08
N PRO A 58 31.98 19.26 -56.37
CA PRO A 58 32.68 18.16 -57.05
C PRO A 58 32.27 16.77 -56.53
N THR A 59 31.70 16.01 -57.47
CA THR A 59 31.90 14.56 -57.69
C THR A 59 31.42 13.52 -56.65
N LYS A 60 30.71 12.52 -57.16
CA LYS A 60 30.11 11.40 -56.39
C LYS A 60 31.15 10.37 -55.93
N THR A 61 31.06 9.95 -54.67
CA THR A 61 31.65 8.70 -54.16
C THR A 61 30.58 7.59 -54.16
N PRO A 62 30.88 6.36 -54.63
CA PRO A 62 29.88 5.28 -54.67
C PRO A 62 29.55 4.76 -53.27
N THR A 63 28.26 4.76 -52.91
CA THR A 63 27.77 4.20 -51.65
C THR A 63 27.51 2.70 -51.81
N HIS A 64 28.06 1.87 -50.93
CA HIS A 64 27.73 0.44 -50.88
C HIS A 64 26.32 0.23 -50.30
N THR A 65 25.42 -0.32 -51.11
CA THR A 65 24.06 -0.69 -50.69
C THR A 65 24.10 -1.79 -49.63
N LYS A 66 23.53 -1.54 -48.44
CA LYS A 66 23.29 -2.59 -47.44
C LYS A 66 22.16 -3.50 -47.91
N THR A 67 22.40 -4.80 -47.95
CA THR A 67 21.36 -5.82 -48.21
C THR A 67 20.32 -5.81 -47.08
N PRO A 68 19.00 -5.81 -47.38
CA PRO A 68 17.97 -5.84 -46.36
C PRO A 68 17.96 -7.19 -45.62
N THR A 69 17.90 -7.13 -44.29
CA THR A 69 17.74 -8.30 -43.42
C THR A 69 16.31 -8.87 -43.56
N PRO A 70 16.10 -10.20 -43.58
CA PRO A 70 14.76 -10.78 -43.57
C PRO A 70 13.96 -10.33 -42.33
N PRO A 71 12.64 -10.11 -42.43
CA PRO A 71 11.82 -9.78 -41.28
C PRO A 71 11.84 -10.94 -40.27
N THR A 72 12.14 -10.61 -39.02
CA THR A 72 12.01 -11.53 -37.88
C THR A 72 10.58 -12.09 -37.85
N PRO A 73 10.36 -13.41 -37.67
CA PRO A 73 9.01 -13.94 -37.56
C PRO A 73 8.29 -13.30 -36.38
N THR A 74 7.24 -12.54 -36.68
CA THR A 74 6.36 -11.94 -35.66
C THR A 74 5.82 -13.05 -34.77
N ARG A 75 6.16 -13.03 -33.48
CA ARG A 75 5.58 -13.95 -32.50
C ARG A 75 4.07 -13.79 -32.57
N THR A 76 3.35 -14.84 -32.95
CA THR A 76 1.90 -14.87 -32.86
C THR A 76 1.51 -14.51 -31.42
N PRO A 77 0.62 -13.53 -31.18
CA PRO A 77 0.19 -13.25 -29.83
C PRO A 77 -0.41 -14.52 -29.25
N THR A 78 0.10 -14.94 -28.09
CA THR A 78 -0.50 -16.06 -27.36
C THR A 78 -1.92 -15.63 -27.02
N PRO A 79 -2.96 -16.44 -27.32
CA PRO A 79 -4.33 -16.04 -27.05
C PRO A 79 -4.48 -15.75 -25.56
N THR A 80 -4.94 -14.54 -25.24
CA THR A 80 -5.27 -14.16 -23.85
C THR A 80 -6.22 -15.21 -23.29
N PRO A 81 -5.93 -15.81 -22.12
CA PRO A 81 -6.84 -16.76 -21.50
C PRO A 81 -8.22 -16.15 -21.33
N ARG A 82 -9.26 -16.95 -21.52
CA ARG A 82 -10.62 -16.54 -21.20
C ARG A 82 -10.76 -16.53 -19.68
N GLN A 83 -10.56 -15.37 -19.06
CA GLN A 83 -10.78 -15.17 -17.64
C GLN A 83 -12.29 -15.10 -17.37
N TRP A 84 -12.82 -16.08 -16.64
CA TRP A 84 -14.15 -15.99 -16.06
C TRP A 84 -14.08 -15.24 -14.72
N THR A 85 -15.19 -14.62 -14.31
CA THR A 85 -15.34 -14.05 -12.96
C THR A 85 -16.51 -14.73 -12.27
N PHE A 86 -16.22 -15.44 -11.19
CA PHE A 86 -17.21 -16.05 -10.30
C PHE A 86 -17.45 -15.14 -9.10
N ARG A 87 -18.69 -15.03 -8.65
CA ARG A 87 -19.09 -14.24 -7.48
C ARG A 87 -19.54 -15.13 -6.34
N VAL A 88 -19.13 -14.82 -5.12
CA VAL A 88 -19.52 -15.52 -3.89
C VAL A 88 -20.16 -14.49 -2.95
N PRO A 89 -21.42 -14.67 -2.48
CA PRO A 89 -22.24 -15.88 -2.56
C PRO A 89 -23.13 -15.99 -3.82
N GLN A 90 -23.03 -15.04 -4.76
CA GLN A 90 -24.03 -14.83 -5.82
C GLN A 90 -24.13 -15.97 -6.86
N ASP A 91 -22.99 -16.50 -7.33
CA ASP A 91 -22.91 -17.61 -8.29
C ASP A 91 -22.65 -18.95 -7.57
N PHE A 92 -21.87 -18.92 -6.48
CA PHE A 92 -21.56 -20.07 -5.63
C PHE A 92 -21.75 -19.70 -4.17
N ALA A 93 -22.38 -20.58 -3.38
CA ALA A 93 -22.67 -20.32 -1.97
C ALA A 93 -21.43 -20.27 -1.05
N THR A 94 -20.29 -20.83 -1.48
CA THR A 94 -19.04 -20.94 -0.72
C THR A 94 -17.84 -20.58 -1.58
N ILE A 95 -16.74 -20.16 -0.95
CA ILE A 95 -15.50 -19.82 -1.65
C ILE A 95 -14.89 -21.08 -2.28
N GLN A 96 -14.87 -22.21 -1.55
CA GLN A 96 -14.32 -23.45 -2.09
C GLN A 96 -15.10 -23.93 -3.33
N ALA A 97 -16.43 -23.83 -3.36
CA ALA A 97 -17.20 -24.27 -4.53
C ALA A 97 -16.90 -23.43 -5.79
N ALA A 98 -16.57 -22.14 -5.62
CA ALA A 98 -16.09 -21.31 -6.71
C ALA A 98 -14.68 -21.71 -7.17
N ILE A 99 -13.79 -22.09 -6.24
CA ILE A 99 -12.45 -22.63 -6.57
C ILE A 99 -12.58 -23.96 -7.32
N ASP A 100 -13.43 -24.87 -6.86
CA ASP A 100 -13.66 -26.20 -7.44
C ASP A 100 -14.05 -26.10 -8.92
N ALA A 101 -14.93 -25.15 -9.24
CA ALA A 101 -15.41 -24.85 -10.59
C ALA A 101 -14.42 -24.04 -11.46
N ALA A 102 -13.46 -23.35 -10.85
CA ALA A 102 -12.53 -22.46 -11.52
C ALA A 102 -11.36 -23.19 -12.21
N THR A 103 -10.83 -22.55 -13.26
CA THR A 103 -9.65 -22.94 -14.01
C THR A 103 -8.52 -21.91 -13.85
N HIS A 104 -7.32 -22.20 -14.34
CA HIS A 104 -6.21 -21.24 -14.20
C HIS A 104 -6.53 -19.88 -14.82
N TYR A 105 -6.19 -18.83 -14.07
CA TYR A 105 -6.38 -17.41 -14.35
C TYR A 105 -7.84 -16.92 -14.28
N ASP A 106 -8.77 -17.74 -13.79
CA ASP A 106 -10.10 -17.26 -13.41
C ASP A 106 -10.04 -16.42 -12.13
N LYS A 107 -11.02 -15.52 -12.01
CA LYS A 107 -11.18 -14.59 -10.90
C LYS A 107 -12.36 -14.99 -10.02
N ILE A 108 -12.17 -14.94 -8.70
CA ILE A 108 -13.23 -15.13 -7.71
C ILE A 108 -13.37 -13.82 -6.93
N VAL A 109 -14.57 -13.24 -6.96
CA VAL A 109 -14.92 -12.01 -6.25
C VAL A 109 -15.86 -12.35 -5.10
N VAL A 110 -15.47 -12.00 -3.87
CA VAL A 110 -16.21 -12.35 -2.65
C VAL A 110 -16.85 -11.11 -2.04
N SER A 111 -18.17 -11.12 -1.88
CA SER A 111 -18.91 -10.07 -1.19
C SER A 111 -18.67 -10.14 0.33
N PRO A 112 -18.93 -9.05 1.09
CA PRO A 112 -18.98 -9.09 2.56
C PRO A 112 -19.81 -10.24 3.13
N GLY A 113 -19.25 -10.95 4.09
CA GLY A 113 -19.83 -12.16 4.69
C GLY A 113 -18.87 -12.88 5.65
N LEU A 114 -19.42 -13.83 6.42
CA LEU A 114 -18.66 -14.74 7.27
C LEU A 114 -18.60 -16.14 6.62
N TYR A 115 -17.44 -16.49 6.09
CA TYR A 115 -17.14 -17.73 5.41
C TYR A 115 -16.40 -18.68 6.36
N LYS A 116 -17.14 -19.60 6.99
CA LYS A 116 -16.56 -20.65 7.84
C LYS A 116 -16.01 -21.79 6.99
N GLU A 117 -14.82 -21.60 6.43
CA GLU A 117 -14.20 -22.48 5.44
C GLU A 117 -12.68 -22.58 5.67
N ASN A 118 -12.09 -23.72 5.26
CA ASN A 118 -10.64 -23.89 5.12
C ASN A 118 -10.35 -24.11 3.63
N ILE A 119 -10.08 -23.01 2.91
CA ILE A 119 -10.01 -23.02 1.44
C ILE A 119 -8.66 -23.54 0.92
N ARG A 120 -8.68 -24.19 -0.25
CA ARG A 120 -7.51 -24.76 -0.93
C ARG A 120 -7.49 -24.35 -2.39
N TYR A 121 -6.34 -23.89 -2.87
CA TYR A 121 -6.16 -23.48 -4.26
C TYR A 121 -6.06 -24.66 -5.25
N GLU A 122 -5.79 -25.89 -4.78
CA GLU A 122 -5.73 -27.11 -5.61
C GLU A 122 -4.71 -27.04 -6.78
N GLY A 123 -3.60 -26.31 -6.62
CA GLY A 123 -2.65 -26.04 -7.70
C GLY A 123 -3.16 -25.06 -8.77
N LYS A 124 -4.37 -24.50 -8.61
CA LYS A 124 -4.96 -23.52 -9.52
C LYS A 124 -4.34 -22.15 -9.29
N ARG A 125 -4.09 -21.45 -10.40
CA ARG A 125 -3.50 -20.10 -10.40
C ARG A 125 -4.65 -19.10 -10.46
N LEU A 126 -5.18 -18.72 -9.31
CA LEU A 126 -6.44 -17.96 -9.20
C LEU A 126 -6.21 -16.56 -8.65
N TRP A 127 -7.09 -15.64 -9.03
CA TRP A 127 -7.21 -14.33 -8.39
C TRP A 127 -8.44 -14.32 -7.49
N ILE A 128 -8.24 -14.51 -6.19
CA ILE A 128 -9.31 -14.46 -5.19
C ILE A 128 -9.22 -13.12 -4.47
N GLU A 129 -10.26 -12.31 -4.56
CA GLU A 129 -10.32 -11.00 -3.90
C GLU A 129 -11.73 -10.65 -3.41
N SER A 130 -11.85 -9.80 -2.38
CA SER A 130 -13.13 -9.24 -1.98
C SER A 130 -13.62 -8.16 -2.95
N GLU A 131 -14.89 -7.74 -2.84
CA GLU A 131 -15.52 -6.78 -3.78
C GLU A 131 -14.86 -5.38 -3.82
N ASN A 132 -14.17 -4.98 -2.76
CA ASN A 132 -13.31 -3.79 -2.75
C ASN A 132 -12.13 -4.03 -1.79
N PRO A 133 -11.04 -4.66 -2.26
CA PRO A 133 -9.98 -5.14 -1.37
C PRO A 133 -9.17 -4.02 -0.72
N ARG A 134 -9.32 -2.76 -1.14
CA ARG A 134 -8.59 -1.61 -0.56
C ARG A 134 -9.38 -0.83 0.49
N ASP A 135 -10.65 -1.16 0.70
CA ASP A 135 -11.46 -0.57 1.77
C ASP A 135 -11.40 -1.49 2.99
N TRP A 136 -10.70 -1.05 4.04
CA TRP A 136 -10.56 -1.82 5.27
C TRP A 136 -11.88 -2.18 5.95
N ASN A 137 -12.99 -1.47 5.68
CA ASN A 137 -14.32 -1.88 6.16
C ASN A 137 -14.83 -3.11 5.42
N ILE A 138 -14.66 -3.13 4.09
CA ILE A 138 -14.99 -4.29 3.24
C ILE A 138 -14.11 -5.48 3.62
N VAL A 139 -12.80 -5.29 3.81
CA VAL A 139 -11.87 -6.33 4.28
C VAL A 139 -12.32 -6.92 5.63
N LYS A 140 -12.55 -6.08 6.66
CA LYS A 140 -13.04 -6.52 7.98
C LYS A 140 -14.39 -7.23 7.94
N SER A 141 -15.21 -6.95 6.94
CA SER A 141 -16.52 -7.58 6.75
C SER A 141 -16.49 -8.83 5.85
N THR A 142 -15.36 -9.12 5.20
CA THR A 142 -15.19 -10.28 4.30
C THR A 142 -14.27 -11.30 4.96
N VAL A 143 -14.85 -12.05 5.89
CA VAL A 143 -14.12 -12.90 6.85
C VAL A 143 -14.05 -14.35 6.36
N ILE A 144 -12.84 -14.92 6.30
CA ILE A 144 -12.61 -16.36 6.21
C ILE A 144 -12.18 -16.85 7.60
N ASP A 145 -12.99 -17.71 8.21
CA ASP A 145 -12.84 -18.16 9.59
C ASP A 145 -12.59 -19.67 9.63
N GLY A 146 -11.38 -20.08 10.00
CA GLY A 146 -10.91 -21.47 9.90
C GLY A 146 -11.46 -22.44 10.94
N ASP A 147 -12.33 -22.01 11.85
CA ASP A 147 -12.98 -22.80 12.92
C ASP A 147 -12.01 -23.69 13.74
N LEU A 148 -10.73 -23.28 13.82
CA LEU A 148 -9.59 -23.98 14.43
C LEU A 148 -9.26 -25.35 13.79
N ARG A 149 -9.52 -25.54 12.49
CA ARG A 149 -9.43 -26.83 11.77
C ARG A 149 -8.39 -26.86 10.64
N GLY A 150 -7.15 -26.54 10.97
CA GLY A 150 -6.05 -26.44 9.99
C GLY A 150 -5.86 -25.01 9.50
N SER A 151 -5.16 -24.86 8.37
CA SER A 151 -4.91 -23.56 7.74
C SER A 151 -6.22 -22.97 7.22
N VAL A 152 -6.44 -21.66 7.38
CA VAL A 152 -7.62 -20.99 6.78
C VAL A 152 -7.51 -21.00 5.25
N VAL A 153 -6.30 -20.77 4.73
CA VAL A 153 -5.98 -20.83 3.30
C VAL A 153 -4.76 -21.74 3.07
N THR A 154 -4.88 -22.65 2.11
CA THR A 154 -3.78 -23.54 1.68
C THR A 154 -3.51 -23.41 0.19
N LEU A 155 -2.24 -23.31 -0.18
CA LEU A 155 -1.73 -23.52 -1.53
C LEU A 155 -0.93 -24.82 -1.57
N ASP A 156 -0.82 -25.46 -2.73
CA ASP A 156 -0.17 -26.76 -2.89
C ASP A 156 1.31 -26.67 -3.34
N GLY A 157 1.82 -25.45 -3.56
CA GLY A 157 3.22 -25.20 -3.95
C GLY A 157 3.49 -25.28 -5.46
N THR A 158 2.44 -25.44 -6.28
CA THR A 158 2.53 -25.52 -7.75
C THR A 158 1.95 -24.28 -8.46
N GLU A 159 1.35 -23.36 -7.69
CA GLU A 159 0.68 -22.13 -8.12
C GLU A 159 1.68 -21.02 -8.51
N ALA A 160 2.63 -21.36 -9.38
CA ALA A 160 3.79 -20.53 -9.75
C ALA A 160 3.74 -19.93 -11.17
N GLY A 161 4.59 -18.93 -11.41
CA GLY A 161 4.76 -18.23 -12.67
C GLY A 161 3.98 -16.92 -12.81
N ASP A 162 4.23 -16.24 -13.94
CA ASP A 162 3.51 -15.03 -14.31
C ASP A 162 2.16 -15.37 -14.98
N ALA A 163 1.14 -14.54 -14.75
CA ALA A 163 -0.09 -14.56 -15.51
C ALA A 163 0.17 -14.11 -16.97
N PRO A 164 -0.64 -14.55 -17.95
CA PRO A 164 -0.40 -14.19 -19.36
C PRO A 164 -0.57 -12.71 -19.73
N ASP A 165 -1.04 -11.87 -18.81
CA ASP A 165 -1.07 -10.41 -18.90
C ASP A 165 0.19 -9.73 -18.34
N GLY A 166 1.15 -10.51 -17.80
CA GLY A 166 2.36 -10.01 -17.15
C GLY A 166 2.20 -9.68 -15.67
N ASN A 167 1.04 -9.98 -15.07
CA ASN A 167 0.80 -9.85 -13.64
C ASN A 167 1.17 -11.16 -12.89
N THR A 168 0.95 -11.23 -11.58
CA THR A 168 1.14 -12.46 -10.80
C THR A 168 0.03 -13.48 -11.10
N ALA A 169 0.38 -14.76 -11.30
CA ALA A 169 -0.60 -15.80 -11.59
C ALA A 169 -1.55 -16.16 -10.43
N THR A 170 -1.12 -15.97 -9.18
CA THR A 170 -1.85 -16.44 -7.99
C THR A 170 -1.92 -15.36 -6.92
N ARG A 171 -3.14 -15.06 -6.44
CA ARG A 171 -3.40 -13.94 -5.53
C ARG A 171 -4.49 -14.26 -4.51
N LEU A 172 -4.31 -13.77 -3.30
CA LEU A 172 -5.34 -13.61 -2.27
C LEU A 172 -5.35 -12.13 -1.82
N TRP A 173 -6.48 -11.42 -1.97
CA TRP A 173 -6.57 -9.99 -1.65
C TRP A 173 -7.83 -9.60 -0.86
N GLY A 174 -7.68 -8.77 0.19
CA GLY A 174 -8.83 -8.08 0.77
C GLY A 174 -9.68 -8.88 1.76
N PHE A 175 -9.09 -9.81 2.52
CA PHE A 175 -9.80 -10.68 3.47
C PHE A 175 -9.39 -10.46 4.93
N ASP A 176 -10.34 -10.60 5.86
CA ASP A 176 -10.08 -10.94 7.26
C ASP A 176 -9.89 -12.46 7.39
N ILE A 177 -8.75 -12.92 7.92
CA ILE A 177 -8.29 -14.32 7.92
C ILE A 177 -7.90 -14.72 9.34
N ARG A 178 -8.72 -15.56 9.96
CA ARG A 178 -8.60 -15.84 11.40
C ARG A 178 -9.01 -17.24 11.85
N ASN A 179 -8.72 -17.54 13.11
CA ASN A 179 -9.05 -18.80 13.79
C ASN A 179 -8.51 -20.04 13.04
N GLY A 180 -7.41 -19.92 12.31
CA GLY A 180 -6.68 -21.06 11.77
C GLY A 180 -5.84 -21.74 12.85
N SER A 181 -5.70 -23.06 12.77
CA SER A 181 -4.90 -23.86 13.72
C SER A 181 -4.25 -25.04 12.99
N ALA A 182 -3.02 -24.86 12.55
CA ALA A 182 -2.31 -25.79 11.66
C ALA A 182 -0.95 -26.26 12.25
N GLU A 183 -0.24 -27.13 11.54
CA GLU A 183 1.18 -27.39 11.84
C GLU A 183 2.06 -26.22 11.35
N ASN A 184 1.80 -25.76 10.13
CA ASN A 184 2.49 -24.65 9.47
C ASN A 184 1.44 -23.75 8.82
N GLY A 185 1.59 -22.43 8.92
CA GLY A 185 0.69 -21.46 8.28
C GLY A 185 -0.72 -21.52 8.84
N GLY A 186 -0.92 -21.07 10.08
CA GLY A 186 -2.23 -21.09 10.74
C GLY A 186 -3.29 -20.32 9.94
N GLY A 187 -3.02 -19.06 9.61
CA GLY A 187 -3.84 -18.30 8.67
C GLY A 187 -3.65 -18.83 7.24
N ILE A 188 -2.43 -18.71 6.72
CA ILE A 188 -2.10 -19.04 5.33
C ILE A 188 -0.88 -19.96 5.28
N ASN A 189 -1.02 -21.15 4.70
CA ASN A 189 0.10 -22.00 4.32
C ASN A 189 0.31 -21.95 2.80
N GLY A 190 1.41 -21.32 2.37
CA GLY A 190 1.77 -21.18 0.96
C GLY A 190 2.49 -22.39 0.35
N ASN A 191 3.02 -23.32 1.16
CA ASN A 191 3.80 -24.49 0.71
C ASN A 191 4.90 -24.18 -0.35
N GLY A 192 5.45 -22.96 -0.35
CA GLY A 192 6.48 -22.51 -1.29
C GLY A 192 5.97 -21.91 -2.61
N ALA A 193 4.66 -21.73 -2.77
CA ALA A 193 4.04 -21.15 -3.96
C ALA A 193 4.47 -19.68 -4.22
N GLU A 194 4.36 -19.25 -5.48
CA GLU A 194 4.66 -17.87 -5.89
C GLU A 194 3.48 -16.90 -5.72
N ALA A 195 2.56 -17.21 -4.81
CA ALA A 195 1.40 -16.39 -4.54
C ALA A 195 1.75 -15.05 -3.89
N TRP A 196 0.94 -14.04 -4.23
CA TRP A 196 0.95 -12.72 -3.61
C TRP A 196 -0.25 -12.59 -2.67
N ILE A 197 0.05 -12.45 -1.39
CA ILE A 197 -0.93 -12.12 -0.35
C ILE A 197 -0.90 -10.61 -0.15
N GLY A 198 -2.06 -9.97 -0.04
CA GLY A 198 -2.08 -8.54 0.28
C GLY A 198 -3.44 -7.98 0.63
N TRP A 199 -3.47 -6.77 1.19
CA TRP A 199 -4.69 -6.16 1.72
C TRP A 199 -5.48 -7.06 2.68
N CYS A 200 -4.78 -7.96 3.39
CA CYS A 200 -5.41 -8.89 4.31
C CYS A 200 -5.20 -8.43 5.76
N ILE A 201 -6.20 -8.70 6.57
CA ILE A 201 -6.10 -8.72 8.03
C ILE A 201 -5.91 -10.19 8.40
N ILE A 202 -4.82 -10.52 9.10
CA ILE A 202 -4.43 -11.90 9.42
C ILE A 202 -4.20 -11.97 10.93
N HIS A 203 -5.14 -12.56 11.67
CA HIS A 203 -5.10 -12.51 13.14
C HIS A 203 -5.68 -13.72 13.85
N ASP A 204 -5.33 -13.88 15.13
CA ASP A 204 -5.79 -14.99 16.00
C ASP A 204 -5.61 -16.39 15.38
N ASN A 205 -4.52 -16.57 14.62
CA ASN A 205 -4.14 -17.85 14.03
C ASN A 205 -3.00 -18.52 14.80
N TYR A 206 -3.02 -19.85 14.85
CA TYR A 206 -2.05 -20.69 15.54
C TYR A 206 -1.32 -21.66 14.59
N ALA A 207 -0.01 -21.82 14.78
CA ALA A 207 0.80 -22.86 14.15
C ALA A 207 1.58 -23.69 15.19
N ALA A 208 1.49 -25.01 15.11
CA ALA A 208 2.23 -25.90 16.00
C ALA A 208 3.76 -25.89 15.75
N ILE A 209 4.23 -25.40 14.60
CA ILE A 209 5.66 -25.25 14.30
C ILE A 209 5.97 -23.86 13.71
N ARG A 210 5.40 -23.49 12.55
CA ARG A 210 5.89 -22.34 11.74
C ARG A 210 4.78 -21.44 11.23
N GLY A 211 4.95 -20.11 11.37
CA GLY A 211 4.08 -19.14 10.69
C GLY A 211 2.67 -19.16 11.23
N GLY A 212 2.44 -18.57 12.42
CA GLY A 212 1.10 -18.51 13.01
C GLY A 212 0.11 -17.85 12.07
N GLY A 213 0.45 -16.65 11.58
CA GLY A 213 -0.31 -15.97 10.53
C GLY A 213 -0.04 -16.56 9.15
N VAL A 214 1.22 -16.56 8.69
CA VAL A 214 1.59 -16.93 7.31
C VAL A 214 2.87 -17.77 7.28
N ALA A 215 2.91 -18.83 6.46
CA ALA A 215 4.09 -19.66 6.24
C ALA A 215 4.39 -19.93 4.75
N ASN A 216 5.67 -19.89 4.36
CA ASN A 216 6.20 -20.37 3.07
C ASN A 216 5.50 -19.74 1.85
N VAL A 217 5.43 -18.40 1.81
CA VAL A 217 4.85 -17.62 0.71
C VAL A 217 5.93 -16.83 -0.02
N SER A 218 5.64 -16.35 -1.23
CA SER A 218 6.59 -15.51 -1.96
C SER A 218 6.49 -14.03 -1.58
N ASN A 219 5.30 -13.42 -1.63
CA ASN A 219 5.11 -12.01 -1.30
C ASN A 219 3.95 -11.78 -0.33
N VAL A 220 4.15 -10.83 0.58
CA VAL A 220 3.12 -10.30 1.49
C VAL A 220 3.17 -8.78 1.40
N HIS A 221 2.05 -8.13 1.08
CA HIS A 221 2.04 -6.69 0.75
C HIS A 221 0.78 -5.97 1.22
N VAL A 222 0.92 -4.90 2.01
CA VAL A 222 -0.22 -4.15 2.59
C VAL A 222 -1.08 -5.05 3.49
N CYS A 223 -0.52 -5.59 4.58
CA CYS A 223 -1.25 -6.47 5.50
C CYS A 223 -1.16 -6.01 6.96
N HIS A 224 -2.25 -6.19 7.72
CA HIS A 224 -2.22 -6.18 9.18
C HIS A 224 -2.06 -7.62 9.67
N ILE A 225 -0.98 -7.93 10.36
CA ILE A 225 -0.65 -9.28 10.84
C ILE A 225 -0.48 -9.20 12.36
N TYR A 226 -1.47 -9.64 13.12
CA TYR A 226 -1.46 -9.44 14.57
C TYR A 226 -2.05 -10.58 15.40
N ALA A 227 -1.65 -10.65 16.68
CA ALA A 227 -2.12 -11.67 17.64
C ALA A 227 -1.95 -13.15 17.18
N ASN A 228 -1.16 -13.41 16.14
CA ASN A 228 -0.88 -14.77 15.69
C ASN A 228 0.21 -15.42 16.57
N SER A 229 0.20 -16.75 16.66
CA SER A 229 1.16 -17.48 17.49
C SER A 229 1.71 -18.73 16.80
N ALA A 230 3.01 -19.01 16.99
CA ALA A 230 3.67 -20.22 16.53
C ALA A 230 4.44 -20.89 17.67
N ALA A 231 4.39 -22.21 17.83
CA ALA A 231 5.11 -22.84 18.94
C ALA A 231 6.64 -22.79 18.78
N GLU A 232 7.16 -22.77 17.53
CA GLU A 232 8.60 -22.66 17.26
C GLU A 232 9.01 -21.35 16.58
N TYR A 233 8.58 -21.08 15.33
CA TYR A 233 9.19 -20.04 14.50
C TYR A 233 8.17 -19.13 13.80
N GLY A 234 8.39 -17.81 13.83
CA GLY A 234 7.62 -16.87 13.00
C GLY A 234 6.16 -16.76 13.46
N GLY A 235 5.89 -16.06 14.56
CA GLY A 235 4.53 -15.96 15.10
C GLY A 235 3.58 -15.29 14.10
N GLY A 236 3.99 -14.16 13.53
CA GLY A 236 3.32 -13.53 12.39
C GLY A 236 3.62 -14.26 11.08
N VAL A 237 4.88 -14.25 10.66
CA VAL A 237 5.30 -14.76 9.33
C VAL A 237 6.55 -15.64 9.40
N TYR A 238 6.50 -16.81 8.76
CA TYR A 238 7.64 -17.69 8.52
C TYR A 238 7.93 -17.81 7.01
N ALA A 239 9.20 -17.64 6.61
CA ALA A 239 9.68 -17.82 5.24
C ALA A 239 8.87 -17.06 4.16
N CYS A 240 9.09 -15.74 4.06
CA CYS A 240 8.69 -14.95 2.89
C CYS A 240 9.87 -14.94 1.89
N HIS A 241 9.71 -15.63 0.75
CA HIS A 241 10.82 -15.96 -0.15
C HIS A 241 11.24 -14.83 -1.10
N ARG A 242 10.38 -13.82 -1.34
CA ARG A 242 10.71 -12.63 -2.15
C ARG A 242 10.69 -11.37 -1.30
N ARG A 243 9.51 -10.81 -0.97
CA ARG A 243 9.41 -9.58 -0.18
C ARG A 243 8.14 -9.51 0.66
N LEU A 244 8.32 -9.18 1.94
CA LEU A 244 7.27 -8.67 2.81
C LEU A 244 7.33 -7.14 2.79
N SER A 245 6.22 -6.44 2.58
CA SER A 245 6.25 -4.97 2.50
C SER A 245 4.96 -4.25 2.86
N VAL A 246 5.07 -3.00 3.34
CA VAL A 246 3.90 -2.16 3.71
C VAL A 246 3.02 -2.87 4.73
N CYS A 247 3.60 -3.61 5.68
CA CYS A 247 2.82 -4.39 6.65
C CYS A 247 2.93 -3.80 8.06
N LEU A 248 1.86 -3.94 8.85
CA LEU A 248 1.88 -3.76 10.29
C LEU A 248 1.90 -5.15 10.94
N ILE A 249 3.00 -5.49 11.61
CA ILE A 249 3.21 -6.79 12.27
C ILE A 249 3.29 -6.54 13.78
N VAL A 250 2.21 -6.84 14.49
CA VAL A 250 2.06 -6.41 15.90
C VAL A 250 1.53 -7.50 16.83
N ALA A 251 2.07 -7.60 18.05
CA ALA A 251 1.60 -8.53 19.08
C ALA A 251 1.57 -10.02 18.70
N ASN A 252 2.36 -10.45 17.72
CA ASN A 252 2.52 -11.87 17.38
C ASN A 252 3.54 -12.55 18.31
N SER A 253 3.45 -13.86 18.50
CA SER A 253 4.31 -14.59 19.44
C SER A 253 4.91 -15.89 18.89
N ALA A 254 6.16 -16.19 19.26
CA ALA A 254 6.82 -17.46 18.94
C ALA A 254 7.86 -17.90 19.98
N ASN A 255 8.53 -19.03 19.77
CA ASN A 255 9.78 -19.31 20.49
C ASN A 255 10.94 -18.46 19.92
N VAL A 256 11.05 -18.34 18.59
CA VAL A 256 12.05 -17.49 17.90
C VAL A 256 11.40 -16.73 16.74
N GLY A 257 11.65 -15.43 16.62
CA GLY A 257 11.06 -14.59 15.57
C GLY A 257 9.56 -14.38 15.82
N GLY A 258 9.20 -13.63 16.87
CA GLY A 258 7.80 -13.40 17.26
C GLY A 258 6.97 -12.79 16.13
N GLY A 259 7.48 -11.73 15.48
CA GLY A 259 6.91 -11.15 14.27
C GLY A 259 7.25 -11.97 13.04
N CYS A 260 8.54 -12.10 12.72
CA CYS A 260 9.02 -12.75 11.49
C CYS A 260 10.20 -13.70 11.72
N TYR A 261 10.26 -14.77 10.91
CA TYR A 261 11.39 -15.71 10.87
C TYR A 261 11.80 -16.06 9.43
N SER A 262 13.10 -15.91 9.10
CA SER A 262 13.73 -16.28 7.82
C SER A 262 13.16 -15.52 6.61
N MET A 263 13.33 -14.19 6.59
CA MET A 263 12.82 -13.31 5.52
C MET A 263 13.87 -13.04 4.44
N ALA A 264 13.48 -13.13 3.17
CA ALA A 264 14.34 -12.71 2.06
C ALA A 264 14.50 -11.18 2.04
N ALA A 265 13.39 -10.45 2.06
CA ALA A 265 13.39 -9.00 2.25
C ALA A 265 12.17 -8.54 3.06
N ILE A 266 12.38 -7.56 3.95
CA ILE A 266 11.33 -6.74 4.55
C ILE A 266 11.54 -5.30 4.07
N GLY A 267 10.48 -4.67 3.58
CA GLY A 267 10.50 -3.27 3.16
C GLY A 267 9.36 -2.48 3.79
N ARG A 268 9.58 -1.24 4.23
CA ARG A 268 8.51 -0.30 4.60
C ARG A 268 7.45 -0.92 5.52
N THR A 269 7.90 -1.51 6.62
CA THR A 269 7.06 -2.33 7.50
C THR A 269 7.27 -1.90 8.93
N THR A 270 6.19 -1.86 9.72
CA THR A 270 6.26 -1.62 11.16
C THR A 270 6.13 -2.98 11.88
N VAL A 271 7.19 -3.42 12.56
CA VAL A 271 7.24 -4.64 13.36
C VAL A 271 7.41 -4.25 14.83
N THR A 272 6.36 -4.38 15.63
CA THR A 272 6.36 -3.86 17.01
C THR A 272 5.57 -4.71 17.98
N ARG A 273 5.91 -4.70 19.27
CA ARG A 273 5.21 -5.43 20.35
C ARG A 273 5.13 -6.96 20.15
N ASN A 274 5.92 -7.53 19.24
CA ASN A 274 5.97 -8.98 19.02
C ASN A 274 6.89 -9.64 20.06
N MET A 275 6.60 -10.89 20.42
CA MET A 275 7.22 -11.59 21.54
C MET A 275 7.89 -12.91 21.13
N ALA A 276 9.11 -13.14 21.58
CA ALA A 276 9.80 -14.42 21.43
C ALA A 276 10.26 -14.97 22.78
N ASN A 277 10.03 -16.25 23.05
CA ASN A 277 10.47 -16.89 24.30
C ASN A 277 11.99 -17.13 24.37
N SER A 278 12.71 -17.05 23.24
CA SER A 278 14.14 -17.33 23.15
C SER A 278 14.92 -16.18 22.50
N ARG A 279 14.63 -15.78 21.25
CA ARG A 279 15.38 -14.74 20.51
C ARG A 279 14.50 -14.01 19.50
N ALA A 280 14.81 -12.73 19.28
CA ALA A 280 14.14 -11.83 18.32
C ALA A 280 12.60 -11.86 18.43
N GLY A 281 12.06 -11.00 19.29
CA GLY A 281 10.63 -10.72 19.31
C GLY A 281 10.15 -10.20 17.97
N GLY A 282 10.91 -9.28 17.34
CA GLY A 282 10.60 -8.71 16.04
C GLY A 282 10.93 -9.68 14.91
N VAL A 283 12.16 -9.63 14.41
CA VAL A 283 12.59 -10.35 13.20
C VAL A 283 13.82 -11.20 13.47
N PHE A 284 13.73 -12.50 13.16
CA PHE A 284 14.87 -13.42 13.15
C PHE A 284 15.28 -13.78 11.72
N ASN A 285 16.56 -13.61 11.40
CA ASN A 285 17.20 -13.90 10.11
C ASN A 285 16.52 -13.20 8.91
N CYS A 286 17.06 -12.07 8.50
CA CYS A 286 16.55 -11.26 7.38
C CYS A 286 17.70 -10.84 6.46
N ASN A 287 17.62 -11.13 5.17
CA ASN A 287 18.74 -10.83 4.25
C ASN A 287 18.78 -9.35 3.88
N GLN A 288 17.62 -8.74 3.58
CA GLN A 288 17.46 -7.31 3.29
C GLN A 288 16.38 -6.70 4.18
N LEU A 289 16.65 -5.54 4.78
CA LEU A 289 15.68 -4.76 5.55
C LEU A 289 15.79 -3.29 5.15
N ASP A 290 14.72 -2.69 4.64
CA ASP A 290 14.72 -1.30 4.18
C ASP A 290 13.44 -0.53 4.57
N GLY A 291 13.55 0.78 4.79
CA GLY A 291 12.42 1.67 5.04
C GLY A 291 11.54 1.32 6.26
N SER A 292 12.00 0.49 7.19
CA SER A 292 11.14 -0.17 8.20
C SER A 292 11.38 0.33 9.63
N ILE A 293 10.39 0.11 10.51
CA ILE A 293 10.49 0.34 11.95
C ILE A 293 10.38 -1.00 12.67
N LEU A 294 11.43 -1.41 13.38
CA LEU A 294 11.46 -2.58 14.26
C LEU A 294 11.70 -2.08 15.69
N TRP A 295 10.63 -1.95 16.48
CA TRP A 295 10.70 -1.27 17.78
C TRP A 295 9.80 -1.91 18.85
N ASN A 296 10.26 -1.90 20.10
CA ASN A 296 9.51 -2.40 21.27
C ASN A 296 9.03 -3.85 21.09
N ASN A 297 9.84 -4.70 20.47
CA ASN A 297 9.63 -6.15 20.49
C ASN A 297 10.38 -6.78 21.68
N PHE A 298 9.91 -7.93 22.14
CA PHE A 298 10.41 -8.59 23.34
C PHE A 298 11.06 -9.94 23.06
N ALA A 299 12.28 -10.14 23.56
CA ALA A 299 12.89 -11.46 23.74
C ALA A 299 13.89 -11.44 24.91
N PRO A 300 14.23 -12.59 25.50
CA PRO A 300 15.39 -12.71 26.38
C PRO A 300 16.70 -12.37 25.63
N GLY A 301 17.57 -11.58 26.28
CA GLY A 301 18.87 -11.20 25.72
C GLY A 301 18.82 -10.03 24.72
N PRO A 302 19.87 -9.88 23.88
CA PRO A 302 20.01 -8.84 22.86
C PRO A 302 19.45 -9.28 21.49
N GLY A 303 19.25 -8.32 20.58
CA GLY A 303 18.65 -8.55 19.27
C GLY A 303 17.16 -8.85 19.34
N ARG A 304 16.45 -8.15 20.23
CA ARG A 304 14.99 -8.31 20.43
C ARG A 304 14.19 -7.83 19.23
N ASP A 305 14.57 -6.71 18.64
CA ASP A 305 13.90 -6.18 17.46
C ASP A 305 14.41 -6.88 16.19
N LEU A 306 15.74 -7.02 16.05
CA LEU A 306 16.35 -7.78 14.97
C LEU A 306 17.52 -8.66 15.43
N TYR A 307 17.50 -9.93 15.04
CA TYR A 307 18.65 -10.84 15.12
C TYR A 307 18.92 -11.40 13.72
N THR A 308 20.09 -11.17 13.13
CA THR A 308 20.39 -11.66 11.76
C THR A 308 21.81 -12.22 11.59
N PHE A 309 22.00 -13.07 10.58
CA PHE A 309 23.29 -13.64 10.21
C PHE A 309 23.69 -13.15 8.81
N GLY A 310 24.85 -12.49 8.69
CA GLY A 310 25.40 -12.04 7.40
C GLY A 310 25.43 -10.52 7.22
N THR A 311 25.35 -10.08 5.97
CA THR A 311 25.41 -8.66 5.57
C THR A 311 24.02 -8.18 5.17
N THR A 312 23.45 -7.25 5.92
CA THR A 312 22.16 -6.64 5.64
C THR A 312 22.38 -5.14 5.55
N ALA A 313 22.07 -4.53 4.40
CA ALA A 313 22.08 -3.06 4.30
C ALA A 313 20.84 -2.51 5.02
N PHE A 314 20.98 -1.38 5.72
CA PHE A 314 19.91 -0.80 6.54
C PHE A 314 19.73 0.70 6.32
N ALA A 315 18.48 1.11 6.14
CA ALA A 315 17.97 2.45 6.37
C ALA A 315 16.62 2.29 7.10
N ASN A 316 16.69 2.10 8.43
CA ASN A 316 15.58 1.62 9.26
C ASN A 316 15.72 2.16 10.69
N CYS A 317 14.61 2.22 11.42
CA CYS A 317 14.62 2.45 12.86
C CYS A 317 14.58 1.08 13.56
N VAL A 318 15.62 0.74 14.30
CA VAL A 318 15.74 -0.54 15.02
C VAL A 318 16.11 -0.24 16.47
N GLY A 319 15.30 -0.69 17.44
CA GLY A 319 15.54 -0.51 18.87
C GLY A 319 16.73 -1.33 19.40
N ASP A 320 16.77 -2.62 19.07
CA ASP A 320 17.81 -3.56 19.50
C ASP A 320 18.22 -4.55 18.38
N LEU A 321 19.51 -4.58 18.06
CA LEU A 321 20.10 -5.36 16.97
C LEU A 321 21.24 -6.28 17.45
N GLN A 322 21.17 -7.56 17.05
CA GLN A 322 22.25 -8.52 17.21
C GLN A 322 22.64 -9.17 15.87
N GLY A 323 23.92 -9.04 15.50
CA GLY A 323 24.44 -9.51 14.21
C GLY A 323 24.15 -8.54 13.06
N GLY A 324 24.63 -8.88 11.86
CA GLY A 324 24.63 -7.98 10.71
C GLY A 324 25.95 -7.21 10.52
N PHE A 325 26.34 -6.95 9.27
CA PHE A 325 27.31 -5.91 8.91
C PHE A 325 26.58 -4.61 8.55
N LEU A 326 26.97 -3.50 9.19
CA LEU A 326 26.28 -2.23 9.09
C LEU A 326 26.93 -1.30 8.07
N PHE A 327 26.14 -0.88 7.07
CA PHE A 327 26.43 0.28 6.23
C PHE A 327 25.44 1.39 6.59
N PHE A 328 25.85 2.30 7.47
CA PHE A 328 25.06 3.48 7.79
C PHE A 328 25.16 4.49 6.64
N TYR A 329 24.03 4.89 6.08
CA TYR A 329 23.96 6.12 5.28
C TYR A 329 23.59 7.33 6.16
N TYR A 330 22.62 7.16 7.06
CA TYR A 330 22.28 8.13 8.11
C TYR A 330 21.94 7.41 9.44
N PRO A 331 22.51 7.84 10.59
CA PRO A 331 22.40 7.09 11.85
C PRO A 331 21.19 7.51 12.71
N TRP A 332 20.08 6.78 12.67
CA TRP A 332 19.07 6.78 13.74
C TRP A 332 19.22 5.52 14.61
N TRP A 333 19.58 5.68 15.89
CA TRP A 333 19.86 4.56 16.80
C TRP A 333 18.76 4.42 17.86
N GLY A 334 17.78 3.56 17.59
CA GLY A 334 16.91 2.95 18.61
C GLY A 334 16.09 3.86 19.53
N GLY A 335 15.79 5.09 19.12
CA GLY A 335 14.87 5.97 19.83
C GLY A 335 13.40 5.53 19.73
N ASP A 336 12.53 6.20 20.49
CA ASP A 336 11.08 6.14 20.28
C ASP A 336 10.73 6.59 18.85
N PRO A 337 9.92 5.84 18.07
CA PRO A 337 9.44 6.25 16.76
C PRO A 337 8.53 7.50 16.76
N TYR A 338 8.04 7.94 17.92
CA TYR A 338 7.00 8.96 18.05
C TYR A 338 5.72 8.55 17.33
N PHE A 339 5.22 7.35 17.61
CA PHE A 339 3.86 6.95 17.22
C PHE A 339 2.81 7.82 17.94
N ARG A 340 1.65 8.04 17.30
CA ARG A 340 0.57 8.89 17.83
C ARG A 340 -0.11 8.27 19.05
N ASP A 341 -0.64 7.05 18.92
CA ASP A 341 -1.31 6.31 20.00
C ASP A 341 -1.16 4.79 19.81
N PRO A 342 0.05 4.25 20.03
CA PRO A 342 0.34 2.84 19.78
C PRO A 342 -0.37 1.90 20.77
N ASP A 343 -0.90 2.42 21.90
CA ASP A 343 -1.66 1.63 22.87
C ASP A 343 -3.09 1.35 22.40
N ASN A 344 -3.70 2.26 21.64
CA ASN A 344 -4.97 2.03 20.95
C ASN A 344 -4.80 1.55 19.50
N GLY A 345 -3.57 1.23 19.08
CA GLY A 345 -3.26 0.64 17.78
C GLY A 345 -2.96 1.65 16.66
N ASP A 346 -2.86 2.94 16.95
CA ASP A 346 -2.42 3.96 16.01
C ASP A 346 -0.90 4.06 15.96
N PHE A 347 -0.32 3.42 14.93
CA PHE A 347 1.11 3.44 14.62
C PHE A 347 1.48 4.44 13.52
N HIS A 348 0.65 5.47 13.26
CA HIS A 348 1.07 6.62 12.47
C HIS A 348 2.14 7.42 13.23
N LEU A 349 3.04 8.05 12.48
CA LEU A 349 4.03 8.97 13.03
C LEU A 349 3.36 10.30 13.43
N ARG A 350 3.87 10.89 14.51
CA ARG A 350 3.56 12.27 14.91
C ARG A 350 4.32 13.28 14.02
N PRO A 351 3.83 14.53 13.87
CA PRO A 351 4.53 15.57 13.10
C PRO A 351 5.96 15.90 13.58
N ASP A 352 6.28 15.60 14.84
CA ASP A 352 7.61 15.75 15.43
C ASP A 352 8.46 14.47 15.33
N SER A 353 7.98 13.44 14.63
CA SER A 353 8.75 12.23 14.40
C SER A 353 9.93 12.50 13.45
N PRO A 354 11.15 12.14 13.83
CA PRO A 354 12.34 12.28 13.01
C PRO A 354 12.52 11.11 12.04
N LEU A 355 11.53 10.20 11.96
CA LEU A 355 11.48 9.10 11.01
C LEU A 355 10.67 9.47 9.74
N ILE A 356 10.09 10.67 9.73
CA ILE A 356 9.47 11.30 8.57
C ILE A 356 10.55 11.71 7.57
N ASP A 357 10.27 11.63 6.27
CA ASP A 357 11.18 12.08 5.18
C ASP A 357 12.60 11.49 5.31
N TRP A 358 12.71 10.23 5.75
CA TRP A 358 14.00 9.62 6.11
C TRP A 358 14.57 8.70 5.01
N ASN A 359 13.72 8.06 4.21
CA ASN A 359 14.12 7.06 3.23
C ASN A 359 14.30 7.68 1.82
N PRO A 360 15.53 7.68 1.24
CA PRO A 360 15.80 8.31 -0.04
C PRO A 360 15.57 7.39 -1.27
N ALA A 361 15.02 6.17 -1.14
CA ALA A 361 15.17 5.13 -2.18
C ALA A 361 13.92 4.41 -2.76
N ILE A 362 13.32 5.02 -3.79
CA ILE A 362 13.05 4.50 -5.17
C ILE A 362 12.42 3.10 -5.48
N TRP A 363 11.72 2.36 -4.61
CA TRP A 363 11.08 1.08 -5.05
C TRP A 363 9.65 0.75 -4.58
N GLY A 364 8.76 0.61 -5.57
CA GLY A 364 7.81 -0.51 -5.66
C GLY A 364 6.45 -0.40 -4.96
N ALA A 365 6.36 0.30 -3.83
CA ALA A 365 5.08 0.57 -3.17
C ALA A 365 4.44 1.84 -3.77
N ILE A 366 3.23 1.71 -4.33
CA ILE A 366 2.46 2.83 -4.88
C ILE A 366 1.67 3.54 -3.77
N VAL A 367 1.28 2.78 -2.73
CA VAL A 367 0.52 3.28 -1.58
C VAL A 367 1.05 2.73 -0.26
N ASP A 368 0.73 3.42 0.83
CA ASP A 368 0.95 2.99 2.21
C ASP A 368 -0.21 2.11 2.75
N LEU A 369 -0.22 1.82 4.06
CA LEU A 369 -1.26 1.00 4.69
C LEU A 369 -2.62 1.72 4.88
N ASP A 370 -2.64 3.06 4.87
CA ASP A 370 -3.87 3.88 4.84
C ASP A 370 -4.39 4.10 3.40
N ASN A 371 -3.73 3.49 2.38
CA ASN A 371 -3.97 3.66 0.94
C ASN A 371 -3.59 5.06 0.39
N ASN A 372 -2.76 5.82 1.12
CA ASN A 372 -2.22 7.11 0.65
C ASN A 372 -1.15 6.88 -0.43
N PRO A 373 -1.06 7.72 -1.47
CA PRO A 373 -0.03 7.62 -2.49
C PRO A 373 1.35 7.85 -1.89
N VAL A 374 2.29 7.00 -2.26
CA VAL A 374 3.70 7.11 -1.88
C VAL A 374 4.39 8.11 -2.81
N PRO A 375 5.11 9.10 -2.29
CA PRO A 375 5.83 10.05 -3.13
C PRO A 375 7.08 9.37 -3.70
N VAL A 376 7.30 9.59 -5.00
CA VAL A 376 8.35 8.92 -5.78
C VAL A 376 9.39 9.93 -6.21
N TYR A 377 10.66 9.64 -5.91
CA TYR A 377 11.77 10.46 -6.36
C TYR A 377 11.83 10.55 -7.90
N ARG A 378 11.73 11.77 -8.43
CA ARG A 378 11.94 12.07 -9.85
C ARG A 378 13.34 12.67 -10.09
N PRO A 379 14.33 11.87 -10.54
CA PRO A 379 15.69 12.35 -10.77
C PRO A 379 15.81 13.41 -11.89
N GLU A 380 14.79 13.58 -12.72
CA GLU A 380 14.73 14.65 -13.74
C GLU A 380 14.88 16.07 -13.15
N LEU A 381 14.64 16.24 -11.83
CA LEU A 381 14.71 17.53 -11.13
C LEU A 381 16.13 17.89 -10.61
N GLY A 382 17.14 17.04 -10.84
CA GLY A 382 18.55 17.43 -10.72
C GLY A 382 19.18 17.38 -9.32
N TYR A 383 18.57 16.70 -8.35
CA TYR A 383 19.15 16.52 -7.01
C TYR A 383 20.27 15.45 -7.02
N ILE A 384 21.42 15.77 -6.40
CA ILE A 384 22.59 14.87 -6.33
C ILE A 384 22.39 13.77 -5.26
N PHE A 385 21.67 14.10 -4.19
CA PHE A 385 21.05 13.15 -3.27
C PHE A 385 19.62 13.63 -3.05
N PRO A 386 18.60 12.75 -3.10
CA PRO A 386 17.28 13.11 -2.62
C PRO A 386 17.38 13.50 -1.13
N PRO A 387 16.67 14.54 -0.64
CA PRO A 387 16.13 14.44 0.71
C PRO A 387 15.35 13.11 0.81
N GLY A 388 15.23 12.52 2.00
CA GLY A 388 14.30 11.41 2.14
C GLY A 388 12.90 11.91 1.76
N ILE A 389 12.18 11.08 1.03
CA ILE A 389 10.85 11.41 0.49
C ILE A 389 9.79 10.49 1.10
N GLN A 390 10.23 9.34 1.64
CA GLN A 390 9.35 8.35 2.25
C GLN A 390 9.72 8.19 3.71
N ASP A 391 8.71 7.95 4.52
CA ASP A 391 8.86 7.68 5.94
C ASP A 391 9.42 6.27 6.18
N LEU A 392 9.84 6.04 7.42
CA LEU A 392 10.04 4.67 7.90
C LEU A 392 8.73 4.07 8.42
N GLY A 393 8.52 2.79 8.14
CA GLY A 393 7.35 2.03 8.56
C GLY A 393 6.36 1.79 7.42
N CYS A 394 5.14 1.42 7.79
CA CYS A 394 4.06 1.06 6.85
C CYS A 394 3.09 2.20 6.51
N TYR A 395 3.24 3.38 7.12
CA TYR A 395 2.43 4.58 6.88
C TYR A 395 3.33 5.70 6.36
N GLU A 396 2.79 6.57 5.50
CA GLU A 396 3.42 7.85 5.14
C GLU A 396 2.71 8.97 5.90
N TYR A 397 3.46 9.87 6.53
CA TYR A 397 2.91 11.06 7.18
C TYR A 397 2.26 11.98 6.13
N GLN A 398 0.94 12.09 6.20
CA GLN A 398 0.20 13.11 5.45
C GLN A 398 0.18 14.42 6.26
N PRO A 399 0.59 15.56 5.67
CA PRO A 399 0.40 16.87 6.29
C PRO A 399 -1.10 17.10 6.59
N PRO A 400 -1.49 17.50 7.81
CA PRO A 400 -2.89 17.81 8.12
C PRO A 400 -3.42 18.90 7.17
N GLY A 401 -4.54 18.63 6.49
CA GLY A 401 -5.11 19.53 5.50
C GLY A 401 -4.69 19.29 4.04
N ASP A 402 -3.78 18.34 3.76
CA ASP A 402 -3.50 17.87 2.40
C ASP A 402 -4.63 16.91 1.94
N VAL A 403 -5.61 17.49 1.24
CA VAL A 403 -6.79 16.77 0.73
C VAL A 403 -6.45 16.07 -0.58
N ARG A 404 -5.42 16.55 -1.30
CA ARG A 404 -5.00 16.02 -2.59
C ARG A 404 -4.04 14.84 -2.50
N LEU A 405 -3.43 14.66 -1.33
CA LEU A 405 -2.35 13.70 -1.06
C LEU A 405 -1.17 13.96 -2.02
N ASP A 406 -0.85 15.25 -2.23
CA ASP A 406 0.28 15.70 -3.06
C ASP A 406 1.50 16.16 -2.24
N TYR A 407 1.42 16.01 -0.91
CA TYR A 407 2.38 16.41 0.12
C TYR A 407 2.53 17.93 0.28
N THR A 408 1.58 18.72 -0.24
CA THR A 408 1.53 20.17 -0.04
C THR A 408 0.14 20.62 0.37
N VAL A 409 0.04 21.42 1.44
CA VAL A 409 -1.24 22.07 1.81
C VAL A 409 -1.29 23.43 1.13
N ASN A 410 -2.22 23.61 0.20
CA ASN A 410 -2.34 24.85 -0.56
C ASN A 410 -3.81 25.20 -0.89
N HIS A 411 -4.02 26.26 -1.69
CA HIS A 411 -5.35 26.75 -2.05
C HIS A 411 -6.19 25.75 -2.87
N LEU A 412 -5.55 24.72 -3.43
CA LEU A 412 -6.21 23.65 -4.17
C LEU A 412 -6.86 22.61 -3.26
N ASP A 413 -6.29 22.35 -2.08
CA ASP A 413 -6.89 21.49 -1.05
C ASP A 413 -8.14 22.15 -0.47
N LEU A 414 -8.09 23.47 -0.24
CA LEU A 414 -9.25 24.25 0.17
C LEU A 414 -10.39 24.17 -0.87
N PHE A 415 -10.05 24.11 -2.16
CA PHE A 415 -11.04 23.96 -3.22
C PHE A 415 -11.69 22.56 -3.19
N ASP A 416 -10.91 21.49 -3.00
CA ASP A 416 -11.45 20.13 -2.95
C ASP A 416 -12.22 19.87 -1.65
N LEU A 417 -11.78 20.40 -0.51
CA LEU A 417 -12.54 20.39 0.74
C LEU A 417 -13.91 21.07 0.55
N ALA A 418 -13.94 22.22 -0.14
CA ALA A 418 -15.18 22.92 -0.45
C ALA A 418 -16.08 22.20 -1.46
N LEU A 419 -15.54 21.32 -2.31
CA LEU A 419 -16.35 20.48 -3.21
C LEU A 419 -17.13 19.40 -2.46
N HIS A 420 -16.57 18.88 -1.36
CA HIS A 420 -17.15 17.79 -0.55
C HIS A 420 -17.84 18.29 0.73
N TRP A 421 -18.06 19.60 0.88
CA TRP A 421 -18.60 20.20 2.09
C TRP A 421 -19.97 19.63 2.51
N GLY A 422 -20.02 19.03 3.70
CA GLY A 422 -21.21 18.39 4.25
C GLY A 422 -21.53 17.01 3.68
N GLU A 423 -20.62 16.39 2.91
CA GLU A 423 -20.71 14.97 2.55
C GLU A 423 -20.25 14.08 3.73
N GLU A 424 -20.84 12.88 3.83
CA GLU A 424 -20.42 11.86 4.80
C GLU A 424 -19.34 10.96 4.19
N ARG A 425 -18.35 10.56 4.99
CA ARG A 425 -17.18 9.75 4.60
C ARG A 425 -17.52 8.45 3.86
N ALA A 426 -18.72 7.92 4.06
CA ALA A 426 -19.19 6.69 3.43
C ALA A 426 -19.66 6.84 1.97
N GLU A 427 -19.85 8.07 1.47
CA GLU A 427 -20.50 8.27 0.15
C GLU A 427 -19.50 8.34 -1.02
N MET A 428 -18.32 8.96 -0.86
CA MET A 428 -17.31 9.08 -1.94
C MET A 428 -15.86 9.15 -1.44
N GLU A 429 -14.91 8.68 -2.28
CA GLU A 429 -13.46 8.74 -2.04
C GLU A 429 -12.94 10.17 -1.82
N GLY A 430 -13.55 11.17 -2.47
CA GLY A 430 -13.22 12.59 -2.26
C GLY A 430 -13.66 13.14 -0.90
N ALA A 431 -14.85 12.78 -0.43
CA ALA A 431 -15.31 13.13 0.92
C ALA A 431 -14.41 12.50 2.00
N LEU A 432 -13.97 11.26 1.78
CA LEU A 432 -13.03 10.56 2.66
C LEU A 432 -11.64 11.19 2.75
N ARG A 433 -11.25 12.03 1.79
CA ARG A 433 -10.02 12.85 1.83
C ARG A 433 -10.25 14.24 2.42
N ALA A 434 -11.43 14.81 2.20
CA ALA A 434 -11.80 16.13 2.72
C ALA A 434 -12.12 16.12 4.23
N ASP A 435 -12.54 14.96 4.77
CA ASP A 435 -12.66 14.61 6.19
C ASP A 435 -11.26 14.37 6.79
N VAL A 436 -10.49 15.45 6.92
CA VAL A 436 -9.09 15.46 7.38
C VAL A 436 -8.97 15.28 8.90
N ASP A 437 -10.03 15.57 9.67
CA ASP A 437 -10.10 15.23 11.10
C ASP A 437 -10.55 13.77 11.36
N LYS A 438 -11.01 13.07 10.31
CA LYS A 438 -11.52 11.69 10.31
C LYS A 438 -12.76 11.49 11.21
N SER A 439 -13.54 12.55 11.47
CA SER A 439 -14.81 12.50 12.21
C SER A 439 -15.94 11.77 11.48
N GLY A 440 -15.86 11.71 10.14
CA GLY A 440 -16.86 11.08 9.27
C GLY A 440 -17.72 12.06 8.47
N THR A 441 -17.53 13.38 8.65
CA THR A 441 -18.31 14.45 8.01
C THR A 441 -17.43 15.63 7.67
N VAL A 442 -17.43 16.08 6.40
CA VAL A 442 -16.63 17.23 5.97
C VAL A 442 -17.24 18.54 6.49
N ASP A 443 -16.66 19.16 7.52
CA ASP A 443 -17.21 20.36 8.15
C ASP A 443 -16.19 21.46 8.55
N ALA A 444 -16.58 22.32 9.50
CA ALA A 444 -15.76 23.43 9.99
C ALA A 444 -14.51 22.98 10.77
N ALA A 445 -14.48 21.76 11.32
CA ALA A 445 -13.29 21.18 11.94
C ALA A 445 -12.20 20.94 10.89
N ASP A 446 -12.55 20.33 9.75
CA ASP A 446 -11.65 20.08 8.63
C ASP A 446 -11.08 21.39 8.06
N LEU A 447 -11.96 22.37 7.84
CA LEU A 447 -11.55 23.69 7.37
C LEU A 447 -10.60 24.39 8.35
N LEU A 448 -10.80 24.22 9.66
CA LEU A 448 -9.91 24.80 10.66
C LEU A 448 -8.52 24.16 10.59
N ILE A 449 -8.42 22.83 10.47
CA ILE A 449 -7.15 22.12 10.27
C ILE A 449 -6.43 22.62 9.02
N LEU A 450 -7.16 22.76 7.90
CA LEU A 450 -6.59 23.23 6.64
C LEU A 450 -6.12 24.69 6.74
N ILE A 451 -6.89 25.58 7.37
CA ILE A 451 -6.49 26.98 7.59
C ILE A 451 -5.27 27.08 8.51
N GLU A 452 -5.20 26.28 9.57
CA GLU A 452 -4.02 26.23 10.46
C GLU A 452 -2.78 25.74 9.73
N ALA A 453 -2.91 24.77 8.83
CA ALA A 453 -1.82 24.27 8.00
C ALA A 453 -1.35 25.31 6.96
N LEU A 454 -2.28 26.03 6.30
CA LEU A 454 -1.96 27.16 5.40
C LEU A 454 -1.29 28.35 6.08
N SER A 455 -1.31 28.42 7.42
CA SER A 455 -0.76 29.53 8.20
C SER A 455 0.70 29.35 8.63
N LYS A 456 1.32 28.21 8.29
CA LYS A 456 2.69 27.81 8.66
C LYS A 456 3.64 27.88 7.47
#